data_AF-A0A8D9EUK5-F1
#
_entry.id   AF-A0A8D9EUK5-F1
#
_cell.length_a   1.000
_cell.length_b   1.000
_cell.length_c   1.000
_cell.angle_alpha   90.00
_cell.angle_beta   90.00
_cell.angle_gamma   90.00
#
_symmetry.space_group_name_H-M   'P 1'
#
loop_
_entity.id
_entity.type
_entity.pdbx_description
1 polymer ?
#
loop_
_entity_poly.entity_id
_entity_poly.type
_entity_poly.pdbx_seq_one_letter_code
_entity_poly.pdbx_strand_id
1 'polypeptide(L)'
;MSKTNTNVNMKEMIPSLPDDKTDMIAATSVLQQQATEVRNQRPNWHTYLQSQMIAQEDYDFITVFDTNPAKRAEMLNERRGHAAKTFLNLLEHISKDTTIQYILVLIDDILQEDRSRVEIFKEYSQTKREPVCSQFLNLLNGSDGFIINMTAKIIAKIACWSVDLLNTSDLNFYLTWLKDQLKVANNDYMQSVARCLQMMLRIDEYRIAFINVDGISTLLSVLSGRVNFQIQYQLIFCLWVLTFNPKLADRMNKFSVIPILADILSDSVKEKVTRIVLAVFRNLIEKPTEPALAKENCIAMVQSKVLKQLSILEQRKFDDEDIVEDVQFLNEKLQASVQDLSSFDEYKTEVKSGRLEWSPVHRSAQFWRENAARLNEKNYELLKSLIHLLETSRDPLVLSVASYDIGEYVRHCPRGKHVIEQLGGKQLVMQLLSHEDPNVRYEALLAVQKLMVHNWEYLGKQLEKEQTGTGPNQNKPLTGKA
;
A
#
# COMPACT_ATOMS: atom_id res chain seq x y z
N MET A 1 -21.21 23.84 28.60
CA MET A 1 -22.15 22.98 27.85
C MET A 1 -21.80 23.09 26.37
N SER A 2 -21.45 21.95 25.77
CA SER A 2 -21.43 21.61 24.34
C SER A 2 -20.23 20.71 24.08
N LYS A 3 -20.39 19.40 24.35
CA LYS A 3 -19.53 18.37 23.79
C LYS A 3 -20.06 18.16 22.37
N THR A 4 -19.31 18.61 21.37
CA THR A 4 -19.58 18.36 19.96
C THR A 4 -19.49 16.86 19.71
N ASN A 5 -20.67 16.26 19.53
CA ASN A 5 -20.87 14.86 19.22
C ASN A 5 -20.36 14.62 17.78
N THR A 6 -19.14 14.13 17.63
CA THR A 6 -18.49 13.78 16.36
C THR A 6 -18.28 12.27 16.25
N ASN A 7 -19.24 11.47 16.69
CA ASN A 7 -19.36 10.09 16.23
C ASN A 7 -20.27 10.09 14.99
N VAL A 8 -19.71 10.53 13.87
CA VAL A 8 -20.31 10.24 12.56
C VAL A 8 -20.26 8.72 12.41
N ASN A 9 -21.41 8.10 12.13
CA ASN A 9 -21.55 6.65 12.03
C ASN A 9 -20.67 6.12 10.88
N MET A 10 -19.45 5.68 11.15
CA MET A 10 -18.49 5.22 10.14
C MET A 10 -19.02 4.07 9.27
N LYS A 11 -20.04 3.32 9.75
CA LYS A 11 -20.76 2.33 8.93
C LYS A 11 -21.46 2.95 7.72
N GLU A 12 -21.87 4.21 7.78
CA GLU A 12 -22.50 4.96 6.68
C GLU A 12 -21.46 5.56 5.72
N MET A 13 -20.26 5.88 6.20
CA MET A 13 -19.19 6.49 5.40
C MET A 13 -18.34 5.49 4.61
N ILE A 14 -18.27 4.22 5.05
CA ILE A 14 -17.53 3.16 4.34
C ILE A 14 -18.52 2.41 3.45
N PRO A 15 -18.44 2.54 2.10
CA PRO A 15 -19.33 1.85 1.18
C PRO A 15 -19.45 0.37 1.53
N SER A 16 -20.66 -0.17 1.45
CA SER A 16 -20.84 -1.62 1.50
C SER A 16 -19.93 -2.25 0.46
N LEU A 17 -19.19 -3.28 0.86
CA LEU A 17 -18.52 -4.11 -0.14
C LEU A 17 -19.62 -4.61 -1.08
N PRO A 18 -19.46 -4.51 -2.41
CA PRO A 18 -20.42 -5.12 -3.32
C PRO A 18 -20.58 -6.57 -2.88
N ASP A 19 -21.84 -7.00 -2.72
CA ASP A 19 -22.15 -8.40 -2.48
C ASP A 19 -21.44 -9.22 -3.56
N ASP A 20 -20.99 -10.44 -3.23
CA ASP A 20 -20.23 -11.34 -4.12
C ASP A 20 -20.90 -11.60 -5.49
N LYS A 21 -22.11 -11.07 -5.72
CA LYS A 21 -22.82 -10.94 -7.00
C LYS A 21 -22.24 -9.86 -7.93
N THR A 22 -20.91 -9.72 -8.00
CA THR A 22 -20.29 -9.01 -9.13
C THR A 22 -19.57 -10.06 -9.96
N ASP A 23 -20.17 -10.46 -11.09
CA ASP A 23 -19.71 -11.56 -11.95
C ASP A 23 -18.21 -11.47 -12.31
N MET A 24 -17.63 -10.26 -12.33
CA MET A 24 -16.18 -10.08 -12.54
C MET A 24 -15.28 -10.57 -11.40
N ILE A 25 -15.67 -10.40 -10.13
CA ILE A 25 -14.83 -10.81 -8.98
C ILE A 25 -14.85 -12.34 -8.84
N ALA A 26 -16.01 -12.95 -9.11
CA ALA A 26 -16.13 -14.40 -9.17
C ALA A 26 -15.31 -15.01 -10.32
N ALA A 27 -15.19 -14.31 -11.45
CA ALA A 27 -14.42 -14.78 -12.60
C ALA A 27 -12.90 -14.74 -12.41
N THR A 28 -12.36 -13.88 -11.54
CA THR A 28 -10.89 -13.74 -11.36
C THR A 28 -10.35 -14.36 -10.08
N SER A 29 -11.22 -14.82 -9.17
CA SER A 29 -10.83 -15.40 -7.88
C SER A 29 -10.68 -16.92 -7.99
N VAL A 30 -9.45 -17.42 -7.83
CA VAL A 30 -9.13 -18.86 -7.82
C VAL A 30 -9.99 -19.61 -6.80
N LEU A 31 -10.17 -19.02 -5.61
CA LEU A 31 -10.98 -19.61 -4.54
C LEU A 31 -12.45 -19.79 -4.97
N GLN A 32 -13.03 -18.82 -5.70
CA GLN A 32 -14.43 -18.89 -6.11
C GLN A 32 -14.64 -19.87 -7.26
N GLN A 33 -13.68 -19.96 -8.19
CA GLN A 33 -13.69 -20.95 -9.26
C GLN A 33 -13.64 -22.36 -8.68
N GLN A 34 -12.67 -22.65 -7.80
CA GLN A 34 -12.56 -23.93 -7.12
C GLN A 34 -13.79 -24.25 -6.25
N ALA A 35 -14.37 -23.26 -5.57
CA ALA A 35 -15.60 -23.47 -4.80
C ALA A 35 -16.75 -23.94 -5.69
N THR A 36 -16.84 -23.44 -6.93
CA THR A 36 -17.86 -23.86 -7.90
C THR A 36 -17.65 -25.30 -8.35
N GLU A 37 -16.41 -25.74 -8.53
CA GLU A 37 -16.08 -27.13 -8.84
C GLU A 37 -16.40 -28.05 -7.66
N VAL A 38 -16.01 -27.66 -6.44
CA VAL A 38 -16.27 -28.42 -5.21
C VAL A 38 -17.76 -28.60 -4.97
N ARG A 39 -18.62 -27.61 -5.26
CA ARG A 39 -20.10 -27.76 -5.16
C ARG A 39 -20.65 -28.95 -5.95
N ASN A 40 -19.98 -29.36 -7.02
CA ASN A 40 -20.40 -30.48 -7.86
C ASN A 40 -19.89 -31.84 -7.35
N GLN A 41 -18.98 -31.86 -6.38
CA GLN A 41 -18.34 -33.07 -5.86
C GLN A 41 -18.97 -33.54 -4.54
N ARG A 42 -20.24 -33.97 -4.61
CA ARG A 42 -20.98 -34.38 -3.41
C ARG A 42 -20.35 -35.61 -2.73
N PRO A 43 -20.01 -35.55 -1.44
CA PRO A 43 -19.52 -36.70 -0.70
C PRO A 43 -20.60 -37.78 -0.54
N ASN A 44 -20.18 -39.05 -0.57
CA ASN A 44 -21.06 -40.14 -0.18
C ASN A 44 -21.09 -40.26 1.35
N TRP A 45 -22.01 -39.53 2.00
CA TRP A 45 -22.18 -39.51 3.45
C TRP A 45 -22.39 -40.91 4.06
N HIS A 46 -22.97 -41.85 3.30
CA HIS A 46 -23.23 -43.21 3.79
C HIS A 46 -21.95 -43.98 4.08
N THR A 47 -20.88 -43.75 3.30
CA THR A 47 -19.58 -44.40 3.53
C THR A 47 -18.97 -43.97 4.86
N TYR A 48 -19.12 -42.69 5.24
CA TYR A 48 -18.64 -42.16 6.51
C TYR A 48 -19.42 -42.71 7.71
N LEU A 49 -20.72 -42.95 7.55
CA LEU A 49 -21.54 -43.60 8.57
C LEU A 49 -21.12 -45.07 8.75
N GLN A 50 -20.96 -45.80 7.65
CA GLN A 50 -20.54 -47.22 7.68
C GLN A 50 -19.16 -47.39 8.33
N SER A 51 -18.24 -46.44 8.09
CA SER A 51 -16.91 -46.45 8.69
C SER A 51 -16.87 -45.89 10.12
N GLN A 52 -18.02 -45.57 10.73
CA GLN A 52 -18.14 -44.99 12.07
C GLN A 52 -17.37 -43.66 12.25
N MET A 53 -17.14 -42.91 11.17
CA MET A 53 -16.50 -41.59 11.24
C MET A 53 -17.48 -40.49 11.63
N ILE A 54 -18.79 -40.71 11.41
CA ILE A 54 -19.85 -39.76 11.75
C ILE A 54 -20.97 -40.49 12.50
N ALA A 55 -21.64 -39.79 13.41
CA ALA A 55 -22.78 -40.35 14.15
C ALA A 55 -24.03 -40.45 13.26
N GLN A 56 -24.98 -41.31 13.63
CA GLN A 56 -26.27 -41.43 12.94
C GLN A 56 -27.02 -40.08 12.89
N GLU A 57 -26.99 -39.32 13.99
CA GLU A 57 -27.62 -37.99 14.06
C GLU A 57 -27.04 -37.02 13.01
N ASP A 58 -25.71 -36.98 12.91
CA ASP A 58 -24.98 -36.11 11.99
C ASP A 58 -25.22 -36.53 10.52
N TYR A 59 -25.30 -37.83 10.26
CA TYR A 59 -25.66 -38.39 8.95
C TYR A 59 -27.09 -38.03 8.52
N ASP A 60 -28.06 -38.20 9.41
CA ASP A 60 -29.46 -37.92 9.13
C ASP A 60 -29.66 -36.42 8.82
N PHE A 61 -28.97 -35.55 9.55
CA PHE A 61 -29.01 -34.12 9.30
C PHE A 61 -28.35 -33.75 7.96
N ILE A 62 -27.10 -34.14 7.74
CA ILE A 62 -26.33 -33.70 6.55
C ILE A 62 -26.95 -34.22 5.26
N THR A 63 -27.50 -35.44 5.25
CA THR A 63 -28.12 -36.03 4.07
C THR A 63 -29.36 -35.26 3.63
N VAL A 64 -30.22 -34.88 4.57
CA VAL A 64 -31.42 -34.08 4.28
C VAL A 64 -31.02 -32.66 3.86
N PHE A 65 -30.04 -32.08 4.56
CA PHE A 65 -29.54 -30.73 4.31
C PHE A 65 -28.91 -30.59 2.91
N ASP A 66 -28.12 -31.58 2.49
CA ASP A 66 -27.42 -31.58 1.22
C ASP A 66 -28.36 -31.82 0.03
N THR A 67 -29.39 -32.65 0.21
CA THR A 67 -30.33 -33.02 -0.87
C THR A 67 -31.45 -32.01 -1.10
N ASN A 68 -31.86 -31.22 -0.09
CA ASN A 68 -33.03 -30.34 -0.18
C ASN A 68 -32.71 -28.86 0.09
N PRO A 69 -32.19 -28.11 -0.90
CA PRO A 69 -31.88 -26.69 -0.75
C PRO A 69 -33.04 -25.83 -0.22
N ALA A 70 -34.27 -26.12 -0.67
CA ALA A 70 -35.48 -25.38 -0.26
C ALA A 70 -35.81 -25.51 1.23
N LYS A 71 -35.39 -26.60 1.89
CA LYS A 71 -35.63 -26.85 3.32
C LYS A 71 -34.50 -26.37 4.22
N ARG A 72 -33.36 -25.94 3.66
CA ARG A 72 -32.18 -25.54 4.44
C ARG A 72 -32.50 -24.41 5.41
N ALA A 73 -33.21 -23.38 4.95
CA ALA A 73 -33.57 -22.23 5.80
C ALA A 73 -34.47 -22.63 6.97
N GLU A 74 -35.46 -23.48 6.74
CA GLU A 74 -36.36 -24.03 7.77
C GLU A 74 -35.59 -24.87 8.79
N MET A 75 -34.75 -25.81 8.32
CA MET A 75 -33.93 -26.65 9.19
C MET A 75 -32.95 -25.83 10.05
N LEU A 76 -32.34 -24.79 9.47
CA LEU A 76 -31.45 -23.90 10.20
C LEU A 76 -32.19 -23.07 11.25
N ASN A 77 -33.45 -22.70 11.02
CA ASN A 77 -34.24 -21.96 12.01
C ASN A 77 -34.73 -22.85 13.15
N GLU A 78 -35.20 -24.06 12.86
CA GLU A 78 -35.75 -24.98 13.86
C GLU A 78 -34.67 -25.70 14.66
N ARG A 79 -33.53 -26.03 14.03
CA ARG A 79 -32.49 -26.90 14.60
C ARG A 79 -31.10 -26.25 14.59
N ARG A 80 -31.03 -24.95 14.95
CA ARG A 80 -29.79 -24.15 15.00
C ARG A 80 -28.59 -24.87 15.64
N GLY A 81 -28.71 -25.24 16.91
CA GLY A 81 -27.61 -25.85 17.65
C GLY A 81 -27.18 -27.21 17.08
N HIS A 82 -28.11 -27.97 16.50
CA HIS A 82 -27.79 -29.25 15.87
C HIS A 82 -27.06 -29.08 14.53
N ALA A 83 -27.40 -28.03 13.76
CA ALA A 83 -26.69 -27.69 12.54
C ALA A 83 -25.21 -27.36 12.82
N ALA A 84 -24.95 -26.47 13.80
CA ALA A 84 -23.58 -26.16 14.21
C ALA A 84 -22.84 -27.40 14.72
N LYS A 85 -23.46 -28.19 15.61
CA LYS A 85 -22.90 -29.47 16.09
C LYS A 85 -22.47 -30.36 14.93
N THR A 86 -23.36 -30.57 13.95
CA THR A 86 -23.12 -31.46 12.82
C THR A 86 -21.91 -30.96 12.02
N PHE A 87 -21.91 -29.70 11.57
CA PHE A 87 -20.81 -29.17 10.76
C PHE A 87 -19.46 -29.21 11.47
N LEU A 88 -19.42 -28.86 12.77
CA LEU A 88 -18.20 -28.86 13.56
C LEU A 88 -17.68 -30.28 13.83
N ASN A 89 -18.56 -31.23 14.15
CA ASN A 89 -18.21 -32.65 14.30
C ASN A 89 -17.68 -33.24 12.99
N LEU A 90 -18.31 -32.90 11.85
CA LEU A 90 -17.85 -33.35 10.53
C LEU A 90 -16.44 -32.85 10.22
N LEU A 91 -16.13 -31.58 10.54
CA LEU A 91 -14.78 -31.03 10.39
C LEU A 91 -13.76 -31.62 11.36
N GLU A 92 -14.19 -32.04 12.55
CA GLU A 92 -13.32 -32.64 13.56
C GLU A 92 -12.95 -34.10 13.25
N HIS A 93 -13.90 -34.88 12.73
CA HIS A 93 -13.72 -36.33 12.56
C HIS A 93 -13.33 -36.75 11.14
N ILE A 94 -13.61 -35.93 10.12
CA ILE A 94 -13.28 -36.26 8.73
C ILE A 94 -11.93 -35.66 8.36
N SER A 95 -10.99 -36.52 7.95
CA SER A 95 -9.64 -36.12 7.50
C SER A 95 -9.48 -36.04 5.97
N LYS A 96 -10.49 -36.44 5.19
CA LYS A 96 -10.40 -36.45 3.72
C LYS A 96 -10.57 -35.03 3.17
N ASP A 97 -9.52 -34.49 2.55
CA ASP A 97 -9.48 -33.12 2.02
C ASP A 97 -10.69 -32.77 1.16
N THR A 98 -11.04 -33.57 0.15
CA THR A 98 -12.20 -33.29 -0.73
C THR A 98 -13.51 -33.11 0.03
N THR A 99 -13.69 -33.83 1.15
CA THR A 99 -14.89 -33.73 1.96
C THR A 99 -14.84 -32.53 2.89
N ILE A 100 -13.67 -32.20 3.46
CA ILE A 100 -13.47 -30.95 4.21
C ILE A 100 -13.73 -29.75 3.30
N GLN A 101 -13.18 -29.73 2.08
CA GLN A 101 -13.44 -28.70 1.08
C GLN A 101 -14.96 -28.52 0.84
N TYR A 102 -15.69 -29.62 0.65
CA TYR A 102 -17.14 -29.58 0.46
C TYR A 102 -17.89 -29.03 1.69
N ILE A 103 -17.53 -29.46 2.89
CA ILE A 103 -18.13 -28.98 4.13
C ILE A 103 -17.90 -27.48 4.30
N LEU A 104 -16.68 -26.99 4.03
CA LEU A 104 -16.38 -25.56 4.12
C LEU A 104 -17.16 -24.75 3.08
N VAL A 105 -17.34 -25.27 1.86
CA VAL A 105 -18.20 -24.62 0.85
C VAL A 105 -19.65 -24.55 1.31
N LEU A 106 -20.20 -25.63 1.91
CA LEU A 106 -21.55 -25.61 2.48
C LEU A 106 -21.67 -24.56 3.58
N ILE A 107 -20.69 -24.46 4.48
CA ILE A 107 -20.67 -23.45 5.54
C ILE A 107 -20.61 -22.03 4.91
N ASP A 108 -19.73 -21.80 3.94
CA ASP A 108 -19.60 -20.50 3.26
C ASP A 108 -20.92 -20.08 2.59
N ASP A 109 -21.59 -21.01 1.92
CA ASP A 109 -22.88 -20.81 1.24
C ASP A 109 -23.99 -20.47 2.26
N ILE A 110 -24.06 -21.21 3.38
CA ILE A 110 -25.02 -20.94 4.47
C ILE A 110 -24.87 -19.52 4.98
N LEU A 111 -23.63 -19.10 5.25
CA LEU A 111 -23.33 -17.77 5.76
C LEU A 111 -23.57 -16.68 4.70
N GLN A 112 -23.32 -16.99 3.42
CA GLN A 112 -23.54 -16.05 2.32
C GLN A 112 -25.02 -15.77 2.07
N GLU A 113 -25.88 -16.78 2.21
CA GLU A 113 -27.33 -16.66 2.04
C GLU A 113 -27.95 -15.72 3.10
N ASP A 114 -27.49 -15.79 4.35
CA ASP A 114 -27.94 -14.92 5.42
C ASP A 114 -26.83 -14.71 6.46
N ARG A 115 -26.40 -13.44 6.59
CA ARG A 115 -25.30 -13.02 7.47
C ARG A 115 -25.61 -13.29 8.94
N SER A 116 -26.89 -13.34 9.35
CA SER A 116 -27.28 -13.61 10.75
C SER A 116 -26.97 -15.05 11.19
N ARG A 117 -26.76 -15.96 10.24
CA ARG A 117 -26.49 -17.38 10.51
C ARG A 117 -25.12 -17.63 11.13
N VAL A 118 -24.22 -16.66 11.15
CA VAL A 118 -22.97 -16.76 11.93
C VAL A 118 -23.24 -16.98 13.42
N GLU A 119 -24.36 -16.46 13.94
CA GLU A 119 -24.73 -16.64 15.35
C GLU A 119 -25.03 -18.11 15.68
N ILE A 120 -25.41 -18.94 14.70
CA ILE A 120 -25.68 -20.37 14.92
C ILE A 120 -24.43 -21.10 15.45
N PHE A 121 -23.25 -20.82 14.86
CA PHE A 121 -21.98 -21.41 15.29
C PHE A 121 -21.52 -20.87 16.64
N LYS A 122 -21.79 -19.58 16.88
CA LYS A 122 -21.39 -18.90 18.11
C LYS A 122 -22.24 -19.31 19.31
N GLU A 123 -23.56 -19.33 19.18
CA GLU A 123 -24.49 -19.84 20.19
C GLU A 123 -24.10 -21.26 20.61
N TYR A 124 -23.80 -22.13 19.64
CA TYR A 124 -23.32 -23.48 19.93
C TYR A 124 -21.98 -23.50 20.67
N SER A 125 -21.00 -22.70 20.24
CA SER A 125 -19.68 -22.63 20.90
C SER A 125 -19.77 -22.10 22.33
N GLN A 126 -20.69 -21.16 22.59
CA GLN A 126 -20.98 -20.68 23.94
C GLN A 126 -21.52 -21.79 24.85
N THR A 127 -22.34 -22.72 24.33
CA THR A 127 -22.81 -23.88 25.12
C THR A 127 -21.67 -24.81 25.53
N LYS A 128 -20.64 -24.97 24.67
CA LYS A 128 -19.43 -25.75 24.97
C LYS A 128 -18.38 -24.99 25.79
N ARG A 129 -18.54 -23.67 25.96
CA ARG A 129 -17.54 -22.75 26.55
C ARG A 129 -16.20 -22.75 25.78
N GLU A 130 -16.28 -22.89 24.47
CA GLU A 130 -15.12 -22.88 23.57
C GLU A 130 -15.15 -21.65 22.65
N PRO A 131 -13.99 -21.16 22.18
CA PRO A 131 -13.95 -20.11 21.17
C PRO A 131 -14.54 -20.60 19.85
N VAL A 132 -15.44 -19.80 19.24
CA VAL A 132 -16.14 -20.15 17.98
C VAL A 132 -15.20 -20.43 16.82
N CYS A 133 -14.04 -19.77 16.79
CA CYS A 133 -13.07 -19.93 15.72
C CYS A 133 -12.03 -21.03 15.97
N SER A 134 -12.00 -21.67 17.14
CA SER A 134 -10.93 -22.61 17.51
C SER A 134 -10.68 -23.73 16.48
N GLN A 135 -11.73 -24.45 16.07
CA GLN A 135 -11.63 -25.51 15.06
C GLN A 135 -11.23 -24.96 13.68
N PHE A 136 -11.75 -23.79 13.30
CA PHE A 136 -11.38 -23.14 12.04
C PHE A 136 -9.91 -22.68 12.05
N LEU A 137 -9.43 -22.13 13.16
CA LEU A 137 -8.04 -21.69 13.31
C LEU A 137 -7.05 -22.85 13.18
N ASN A 138 -7.43 -24.04 13.65
CA ASN A 138 -6.61 -25.25 13.46
C ASN A 138 -6.46 -25.61 11.98
N LEU A 139 -7.51 -25.45 11.17
CA LEU A 139 -7.48 -25.72 9.74
C LEU A 139 -6.58 -24.74 8.95
N LEU A 140 -6.29 -23.55 9.49
CA LEU A 140 -5.34 -22.61 8.87
C LEU A 140 -3.89 -23.11 8.88
N ASN A 141 -3.57 -24.07 9.75
CA ASN A 141 -2.24 -24.71 9.82
C ASN A 141 -2.12 -25.93 8.88
N GLY A 142 -3.14 -26.20 8.06
CA GLY A 142 -3.11 -27.30 7.10
C GLY A 142 -2.14 -27.06 5.93
N SER A 143 -2.14 -27.99 4.97
CA SER A 143 -1.33 -27.90 3.75
C SER A 143 -2.14 -27.60 2.48
N ASP A 144 -3.45 -27.86 2.48
CA ASP A 144 -4.31 -27.65 1.31
C ASP A 144 -4.68 -26.16 1.17
N GLY A 145 -4.26 -25.56 0.05
CA GLY A 145 -4.44 -24.13 -0.20
C GLY A 145 -5.91 -23.69 -0.24
N PHE A 146 -6.82 -24.52 -0.75
CA PHE A 146 -8.24 -24.19 -0.80
C PHE A 146 -8.88 -24.23 0.59
N ILE A 147 -8.64 -25.30 1.37
CA ILE A 147 -9.15 -25.47 2.73
C ILE A 147 -8.74 -24.28 3.58
N ILE A 148 -7.45 -23.94 3.58
CA ILE A 148 -6.90 -22.84 4.39
C ILE A 148 -7.57 -21.51 4.02
N ASN A 149 -7.70 -21.19 2.72
CA ASN A 149 -8.24 -19.90 2.28
C ASN A 149 -9.77 -19.82 2.40
N MET A 150 -10.49 -20.93 2.22
CA MET A 150 -11.93 -21.00 2.47
C MET A 150 -12.23 -20.85 3.96
N THR A 151 -11.46 -21.54 4.80
CA THR A 151 -11.53 -21.38 6.25
C THR A 151 -11.25 -19.93 6.67
N ALA A 152 -10.23 -19.28 6.11
CA ALA A 152 -9.97 -17.86 6.38
C ALA A 152 -11.18 -16.98 6.01
N LYS A 153 -11.80 -17.22 4.83
CA LYS A 153 -13.03 -16.52 4.44
C LYS A 153 -14.15 -16.69 5.46
N ILE A 154 -14.38 -17.92 5.94
CA ILE A 154 -15.39 -18.22 6.98
C ILE A 154 -15.06 -17.51 8.29
N ILE A 155 -13.80 -17.52 8.75
CA ILE A 155 -13.37 -16.79 9.95
C ILE A 155 -13.64 -15.30 9.81
N ALA A 156 -13.31 -14.69 8.65
CA ALA A 156 -13.61 -13.28 8.41
C ALA A 156 -15.12 -12.99 8.46
N LYS A 157 -15.96 -13.86 7.90
CA LYS A 157 -17.42 -13.74 7.97
C LYS A 157 -17.91 -13.80 9.42
N ILE A 158 -17.48 -14.79 10.19
CA ILE A 158 -17.85 -14.94 11.61
C ILE A 158 -17.39 -13.70 12.39
N ALA A 159 -16.14 -13.25 12.20
CA ALA A 159 -15.56 -12.13 12.91
C ALA A 159 -16.25 -10.78 12.62
N CYS A 160 -16.77 -10.60 11.40
CA CYS A 160 -17.34 -9.33 10.94
C CYS A 160 -18.87 -9.27 11.00
N TRP A 161 -19.56 -10.40 10.94
CA TRP A 161 -21.03 -10.46 10.93
C TRP A 161 -21.61 -10.83 12.29
N SER A 162 -20.79 -11.38 13.20
CA SER A 162 -21.18 -11.61 14.59
C SER A 162 -21.45 -10.30 15.32
N VAL A 163 -22.39 -10.33 16.26
CA VAL A 163 -22.68 -9.25 17.20
C VAL A 163 -21.50 -8.99 18.15
N ASP A 164 -20.81 -10.05 18.57
CA ASP A 164 -19.66 -9.95 19.47
C ASP A 164 -18.36 -10.05 18.68
N LEU A 165 -17.36 -9.30 19.11
CA LEU A 165 -16.02 -9.31 18.55
C LEU A 165 -15.28 -10.60 18.88
N LEU A 166 -14.32 -10.97 18.04
CA LEU A 166 -13.37 -12.03 18.36
C LEU A 166 -12.58 -11.68 19.62
N ASN A 167 -12.23 -12.72 20.39
CA ASN A 167 -11.30 -12.54 21.50
C ASN A 167 -9.92 -12.09 20.98
N THR A 168 -9.15 -11.44 21.85
CA THR A 168 -7.87 -10.83 21.47
C THR A 168 -6.85 -11.84 20.95
N SER A 169 -6.84 -13.07 21.48
CA SER A 169 -5.89 -14.11 21.07
C SER A 169 -6.15 -14.57 19.63
N ASP A 170 -7.39 -14.96 19.35
CA ASP A 170 -7.85 -15.43 18.04
C ASP A 170 -7.72 -14.33 16.99
N LEU A 171 -8.07 -13.09 17.36
CA LEU A 171 -7.91 -11.92 16.49
C LEU A 171 -6.45 -11.70 16.11
N ASN A 172 -5.53 -11.70 17.09
CA ASN A 172 -4.11 -11.49 16.83
C ASN A 172 -3.51 -12.63 16.00
N PHE A 173 -3.89 -13.88 16.27
CA PHE A 173 -3.48 -15.02 15.47
C PHE A 173 -3.94 -14.86 14.02
N TYR A 174 -5.22 -14.57 13.82
CA TYR A 174 -5.80 -14.48 12.47
C TYR A 174 -5.25 -13.29 11.67
N LEU A 175 -5.09 -12.13 12.31
CA LEU A 175 -4.47 -10.95 11.65
C LEU A 175 -2.99 -11.18 11.32
N THR A 176 -2.27 -11.90 12.17
CA THR A 176 -0.88 -12.30 11.88
C THR A 176 -0.84 -13.26 10.70
N TRP A 177 -1.73 -14.25 10.67
CA TRP A 177 -1.85 -15.19 9.56
C TRP A 177 -2.17 -14.45 8.24
N LEU A 178 -3.16 -13.55 8.21
CA LEU A 178 -3.49 -12.74 7.04
C LEU A 178 -2.28 -11.91 6.56
N LYS A 179 -1.59 -11.26 7.49
CA LYS A 179 -0.38 -10.47 7.21
C LYS A 179 0.71 -11.32 6.56
N ASP A 180 0.98 -12.51 7.12
CA ASP A 180 2.05 -13.37 6.63
C ASP A 180 1.72 -13.97 5.26
N GLN A 181 0.46 -14.32 5.02
CA GLN A 181 -0.02 -14.79 3.72
C GLN A 181 0.09 -13.75 2.60
N LEU A 182 0.03 -12.45 2.93
CA LEU A 182 0.29 -11.38 1.97
C LEU A 182 1.78 -11.30 1.55
N LYS A 183 2.70 -11.85 2.34
CA LYS A 183 4.14 -11.85 2.02
C LYS A 183 4.58 -13.11 1.26
N VAL A 184 3.75 -14.15 1.23
CA VAL A 184 4.07 -15.40 0.53
C VAL A 184 4.20 -15.10 -0.97
N ALA A 185 5.37 -15.41 -1.52
CA ALA A 185 5.63 -15.25 -2.95
C ALA A 185 4.74 -16.19 -3.77
N ASN A 186 4.20 -15.69 -4.89
CA ASN A 186 3.33 -16.45 -5.80
C ASN A 186 2.10 -17.09 -5.11
N ASN A 187 1.47 -16.39 -4.18
CA ASN A 187 0.26 -16.86 -3.54
C ASN A 187 -0.96 -16.73 -4.48
N ASP A 188 -1.43 -17.85 -5.03
CA ASP A 188 -2.60 -17.92 -5.91
C ASP A 188 -3.90 -17.39 -5.26
N TYR A 189 -3.98 -17.42 -3.92
CA TYR A 189 -5.12 -16.98 -3.14
C TYR A 189 -4.96 -15.57 -2.57
N MET A 190 -3.94 -14.81 -2.99
CA MET A 190 -3.65 -13.47 -2.46
C MET A 190 -4.86 -12.51 -2.53
N GLN A 191 -5.68 -12.60 -3.58
CA GLN A 191 -6.91 -11.80 -3.70
C GLN A 191 -7.93 -12.13 -2.60
N SER A 192 -8.04 -13.40 -2.21
CA SER A 192 -8.94 -13.87 -1.15
C SER A 192 -8.44 -13.44 0.22
N VAL A 193 -7.14 -13.55 0.48
CA VAL A 193 -6.48 -13.06 1.71
C VAL A 193 -6.69 -11.56 1.87
N ALA A 194 -6.40 -10.79 0.82
CA ALA A 194 -6.59 -9.33 0.83
C ALA A 194 -8.06 -8.96 1.05
N ARG A 195 -9.01 -9.71 0.46
CA ARG A 195 -10.44 -9.52 0.68
C ARG A 195 -10.86 -9.78 2.13
N CYS A 196 -10.34 -10.84 2.75
CA CYS A 196 -10.59 -11.13 4.16
C CYS A 196 -10.09 -9.96 5.04
N LEU A 197 -8.89 -9.46 4.76
CA LEU A 197 -8.35 -8.30 5.48
C LEU A 197 -9.19 -7.04 5.27
N GLN A 198 -9.68 -6.77 4.06
CA GLN A 198 -10.60 -5.66 3.80
C GLN A 198 -11.86 -5.73 4.67
N MET A 199 -12.45 -6.92 4.82
CA MET A 199 -13.63 -7.12 5.67
C MET A 199 -13.30 -6.82 7.13
N MET A 200 -12.21 -7.39 7.64
CA MET A 200 -11.77 -7.23 9.03
C MET A 200 -11.55 -5.76 9.39
N LEU A 201 -10.83 -5.02 8.56
CA LEU A 201 -10.45 -3.64 8.87
C LEU A 201 -11.63 -2.66 8.86
N ARG A 202 -12.83 -3.04 8.41
CA ARG A 202 -14.02 -2.19 8.56
C ARG A 202 -14.42 -1.98 10.01
N ILE A 203 -14.00 -2.86 10.92
CA ILE A 203 -14.26 -2.75 12.36
C ILE A 203 -13.10 -2.01 13.04
N ASP A 204 -13.43 -0.97 13.80
CA ASP A 204 -12.46 -0.06 14.41
C ASP A 204 -11.47 -0.77 15.35
N GLU A 205 -11.96 -1.69 16.18
CA GLU A 205 -11.16 -2.46 17.13
C GLU A 205 -10.12 -3.33 16.41
N TYR A 206 -10.48 -3.89 15.26
CA TYR A 206 -9.59 -4.74 14.46
C TYR A 206 -8.51 -3.92 13.76
N ARG A 207 -8.75 -2.64 13.44
CA ARG A 207 -7.72 -1.74 12.90
C ARG A 207 -6.57 -1.54 13.87
N ILE A 208 -6.88 -1.35 15.16
CA ILE A 208 -5.87 -1.16 16.21
C ILE A 208 -5.04 -2.45 16.37
N ALA A 209 -5.70 -3.61 16.42
CA ALA A 209 -5.02 -4.91 16.49
C ALA A 209 -4.09 -5.14 15.28
N PHE A 210 -4.53 -4.79 14.08
CA PHE A 210 -3.73 -4.95 12.86
C PHE A 210 -2.45 -4.12 12.86
N ILE A 211 -2.47 -2.95 13.50
CA ILE A 211 -1.28 -2.12 13.64
C ILE A 211 -0.31 -2.70 14.65
N ASN A 212 -0.83 -3.25 15.75
CA ASN A 212 0.01 -3.88 16.78
C ASN A 212 0.80 -5.08 16.23
N VAL A 213 0.32 -5.72 15.17
CA VAL A 213 1.03 -6.81 14.47
C VAL A 213 1.91 -6.33 13.29
N ASP A 214 2.21 -5.02 13.21
CA ASP A 214 2.98 -4.38 12.12
C ASP A 214 2.37 -4.58 10.72
N GLY A 215 1.04 -4.43 10.66
CA GLY A 215 0.26 -4.62 9.44
C GLY A 215 0.54 -3.58 8.35
N ILE A 216 0.76 -2.30 8.72
CA ILE A 216 0.98 -1.20 7.75
C ILE A 216 2.24 -1.45 6.91
N SER A 217 3.36 -1.75 7.57
CA SER A 217 4.64 -2.04 6.90
C SER A 217 4.50 -3.20 5.91
N THR A 218 3.70 -4.20 6.26
CA THR A 218 3.40 -5.33 5.36
C THR A 218 2.61 -4.91 4.14
N LEU A 219 1.54 -4.12 4.29
CA LEU A 219 0.75 -3.61 3.17
C LEU A 219 1.63 -2.83 2.19
N LEU A 220 2.50 -1.96 2.70
CA LEU A 220 3.39 -1.14 1.88
C LEU A 220 4.47 -1.95 1.19
N SER A 221 5.03 -2.97 1.87
CA SER A 221 5.98 -3.90 1.27
C SER A 221 5.40 -4.68 0.10
N VAL A 222 4.11 -5.05 0.17
CA VAL A 222 3.43 -5.76 -0.92
C VAL A 222 3.02 -4.79 -2.04
N LEU A 223 2.58 -3.58 -1.70
CA LEU A 223 2.20 -2.53 -2.66
C LEU A 223 3.38 -1.97 -3.45
N SER A 224 4.58 -1.94 -2.87
CA SER A 224 5.80 -1.59 -3.60
C SER A 224 6.24 -2.68 -4.58
N GLY A 225 5.75 -3.90 -4.40
CA GLY A 225 5.84 -4.97 -5.39
C GLY A 225 4.88 -4.73 -6.57
N ARG A 226 5.22 -5.27 -7.74
CA ARG A 226 4.32 -5.27 -8.90
C ARG A 226 3.19 -6.28 -8.72
N VAL A 227 2.14 -5.89 -8.02
CA VAL A 227 0.91 -6.68 -7.84
C VAL A 227 -0.17 -6.27 -8.84
N ASN A 228 -1.14 -7.15 -9.09
CA ASN A 228 -2.25 -6.85 -9.99
C ASN A 228 -3.13 -5.71 -9.45
N PHE A 229 -3.84 -5.01 -10.34
CA PHE A 229 -4.68 -3.86 -9.97
C PHE A 229 -5.79 -4.20 -8.95
N GLN A 230 -6.23 -5.45 -8.91
CA GLN A 230 -7.25 -5.90 -7.97
C GLN A 230 -6.69 -5.92 -6.55
N ILE A 231 -5.49 -6.48 -6.36
CA ILE A 231 -4.78 -6.50 -5.08
C ILE A 231 -4.38 -5.08 -4.69
N GLN A 232 -3.87 -4.26 -5.63
CA GLN A 232 -3.59 -2.84 -5.37
C GLN A 232 -4.83 -2.16 -4.77
N TYR A 233 -5.98 -2.26 -5.44
CA TYR A 233 -7.23 -1.71 -4.93
C TYR A 233 -7.57 -2.24 -3.53
N GLN A 234 -7.43 -3.54 -3.29
CA GLN A 234 -7.80 -4.15 -2.01
C GLN A 234 -6.91 -3.68 -0.85
N LEU A 235 -5.60 -3.63 -1.06
CA LEU A 235 -4.64 -3.19 -0.05
C LEU A 235 -4.70 -1.66 0.17
N ILE A 236 -4.91 -0.87 -0.89
CA ILE A 236 -5.10 0.58 -0.75
C ILE A 236 -6.43 0.88 -0.05
N PHE A 237 -7.48 0.09 -0.27
CA PHE A 237 -8.70 0.18 0.53
C PHE A 237 -8.45 -0.10 2.01
N CYS A 238 -7.60 -1.08 2.35
CA CYS A 238 -7.18 -1.30 3.73
C CYS A 238 -6.52 -0.04 4.32
N LEU A 239 -5.61 0.59 3.58
CA LEU A 239 -4.98 1.86 3.99
C LEU A 239 -6.02 2.97 4.15
N TRP A 240 -6.96 3.11 3.21
CA TRP A 240 -8.04 4.09 3.26
C TRP A 240 -8.88 3.93 4.52
N VAL A 241 -9.31 2.72 4.85
CA VAL A 241 -10.10 2.47 6.05
C VAL A 241 -9.30 2.78 7.33
N LEU A 242 -7.98 2.54 7.34
CA LEU A 242 -7.12 2.93 8.46
C LEU A 242 -7.06 4.46 8.66
N THR A 243 -7.13 5.25 7.58
CA THR A 243 -7.07 6.72 7.68
C THR A 243 -8.28 7.36 8.38
N PHE A 244 -9.40 6.66 8.56
CA PHE A 244 -10.56 7.20 9.29
C PHE A 244 -10.31 7.38 10.78
N ASN A 245 -9.30 6.72 11.35
CA ASN A 245 -8.89 6.97 12.72
C ASN A 245 -7.77 8.03 12.72
N PRO A 246 -7.98 9.22 13.31
CA PRO A 246 -7.00 10.31 13.26
C PRO A 246 -5.62 9.90 13.78
N LYS A 247 -5.55 9.15 14.89
CA LYS A 247 -4.28 8.67 15.46
C LYS A 247 -3.51 7.76 14.50
N LEU A 248 -4.21 7.09 13.60
CA LEU A 248 -3.62 6.21 12.60
C LEU A 248 -3.20 7.01 11.38
N ALA A 249 -4.07 7.90 10.89
CA ALA A 249 -3.74 8.86 9.84
C ALA A 249 -2.44 9.62 10.16
N ASP A 250 -2.27 10.03 11.43
CA ASP A 250 -1.08 10.75 11.86
C ASP A 250 0.23 9.95 11.72
N ARG A 251 0.14 8.61 11.78
CA ARG A 251 1.30 7.73 11.64
C ARG A 251 1.60 7.37 10.18
N MET A 252 0.63 7.53 9.26
CA MET A 252 0.76 7.07 7.87
C MET A 252 1.93 7.72 7.13
N ASN A 253 2.19 9.02 7.35
CA ASN A 253 3.29 9.70 6.68
C ASN A 253 4.67 9.15 7.09
N LYS A 254 4.81 8.70 8.34
CA LYS A 254 6.07 8.10 8.84
C LYS A 254 6.44 6.81 8.13
N PHE A 255 5.48 6.11 7.54
CA PHE A 255 5.70 4.86 6.82
C PHE A 255 5.94 5.07 5.31
N SER A 256 6.07 6.31 4.83
CA SER A 256 6.22 6.59 3.39
C SER A 256 5.04 6.08 2.53
N VAL A 257 3.82 6.13 3.08
CA VAL A 257 2.59 5.76 2.35
C VAL A 257 2.41 6.65 1.12
N ILE A 258 2.62 7.96 1.26
CA ILE A 258 2.35 8.95 0.19
C ILE A 258 3.19 8.68 -1.07
N PRO A 259 4.53 8.53 -0.99
CA PRO A 259 5.36 8.19 -2.15
C PRO A 259 4.90 6.93 -2.90
N ILE A 260 4.60 5.85 -2.19
CA ILE A 260 4.17 4.57 -2.80
C ILE A 260 2.84 4.75 -3.54
N LEU A 261 1.87 5.42 -2.92
CA LEU A 261 0.57 5.65 -3.54
C LEU A 261 0.66 6.61 -4.74
N ALA A 262 1.57 7.59 -4.71
CA ALA A 262 1.79 8.50 -5.83
C ALA A 262 2.35 7.76 -7.06
N ASP A 263 3.30 6.83 -6.85
CA ASP A 263 3.84 6.00 -7.92
C ASP A 263 2.74 5.11 -8.52
N ILE A 264 1.90 4.49 -7.67
CA ILE A 264 0.74 3.70 -8.14
C ILE A 264 -0.27 4.57 -8.89
N LEU A 265 -0.53 5.81 -8.45
CA LEU A 265 -1.44 6.73 -9.12
C LEU A 265 -0.93 7.12 -10.52
N SER A 266 0.38 7.30 -10.67
CA SER A 266 1.04 7.58 -11.94
C SER A 266 0.87 6.41 -12.92
N ASP A 267 1.09 5.19 -12.45
CA ASP A 267 1.10 3.99 -13.30
C ASP A 267 -0.30 3.39 -13.57
N SER A 268 -1.28 3.71 -12.72
CA SER A 268 -2.61 3.13 -12.82
C SER A 268 -3.43 3.69 -13.98
N VAL A 269 -4.00 2.77 -14.76
CA VAL A 269 -5.03 3.05 -15.78
C VAL A 269 -6.43 2.68 -15.32
N LYS A 270 -6.59 2.13 -14.10
CA LYS A 270 -7.87 1.62 -13.59
C LYS A 270 -8.50 2.65 -12.67
N GLU A 271 -9.66 3.18 -13.06
CA GLU A 271 -10.41 4.20 -12.31
C GLU A 271 -10.66 3.79 -10.85
N LYS A 272 -11.01 2.53 -10.59
CA LYS A 272 -11.17 2.02 -9.22
C LYS A 272 -9.94 2.20 -8.33
N VAL A 273 -8.73 2.05 -8.90
CA VAL A 273 -7.46 2.22 -8.16
C VAL A 273 -7.19 3.72 -8.00
N THR A 274 -7.39 4.51 -9.04
CA THR A 274 -7.29 5.98 -8.99
C THR A 274 -8.19 6.56 -7.90
N ARG A 275 -9.47 6.21 -7.90
CA ARG A 275 -10.47 6.65 -6.92
C ARG A 275 -10.03 6.38 -5.48
N ILE A 276 -9.60 5.16 -5.18
CA ILE A 276 -9.23 4.81 -3.80
C ILE A 276 -7.93 5.49 -3.36
N VAL A 277 -6.98 5.73 -4.27
CA VAL A 277 -5.75 6.49 -3.94
C VAL A 277 -6.08 7.95 -3.63
N LEU A 278 -6.90 8.59 -4.46
CA LEU A 278 -7.34 9.97 -4.24
C LEU A 278 -8.08 10.12 -2.90
N ALA A 279 -8.97 9.18 -2.59
CA ALA A 279 -9.68 9.15 -1.32
C ALA A 279 -8.75 8.99 -0.10
N VAL A 280 -7.66 8.21 -0.23
CA VAL A 280 -6.61 8.16 0.82
C VAL A 280 -5.94 9.51 0.99
N PHE A 281 -5.52 10.14 -0.10
CA PHE A 281 -4.88 11.47 -0.04
C PHE A 281 -5.78 12.52 0.58
N ARG A 282 -7.07 12.56 0.20
CA ARG A 282 -8.05 13.46 0.83
C ARG A 282 -8.17 13.22 2.33
N ASN A 283 -8.29 11.96 2.76
CA ASN A 283 -8.36 11.62 4.17
C ASN A 283 -7.08 12.01 4.95
N LEU A 284 -5.90 11.89 4.33
CA LEU A 284 -4.64 12.33 4.97
C LEU A 284 -4.57 13.86 5.14
N ILE A 285 -5.45 14.64 4.51
CA ILE A 285 -5.55 16.09 4.71
C ILE A 285 -6.69 16.43 5.66
N GLU A 286 -7.86 15.78 5.52
CA GLU A 286 -9.06 16.13 6.29
C GLU A 286 -9.12 15.51 7.69
N LYS A 287 -8.54 14.32 7.91
CA LYS A 287 -8.68 13.57 9.17
C LYS A 287 -7.67 13.91 10.27
N PRO A 288 -6.40 14.29 9.99
CA PRO A 288 -5.47 14.66 11.06
C PRO A 288 -6.03 15.75 11.96
N THR A 289 -5.84 15.61 13.28
CA THR A 289 -6.30 16.64 14.23
C THR A 289 -5.39 17.87 14.27
N GLU A 290 -4.14 17.72 13.85
CA GLU A 290 -3.14 18.79 13.86
C GLU A 290 -2.98 19.40 12.45
N PRO A 291 -3.25 20.71 12.26
CA PRO A 291 -3.10 21.37 10.97
C PRO A 291 -1.67 21.30 10.41
N ALA A 292 -0.66 21.26 11.28
CA ALA A 292 0.74 21.11 10.88
C ALA A 292 0.97 19.80 10.12
N LEU A 293 0.34 18.71 10.57
CA LEU A 293 0.49 17.40 9.94
C LEU A 293 -0.23 17.31 8.60
N ALA A 294 -1.40 17.93 8.47
CA ALA A 294 -2.08 18.07 7.19
C ALA A 294 -1.19 18.83 6.18
N LYS A 295 -0.52 19.91 6.63
CA LYS A 295 0.44 20.64 5.80
C LYS A 295 1.65 19.77 5.41
N GLU A 296 2.21 19.00 6.34
CA GLU A 296 3.29 18.05 6.05
C GLU A 296 2.88 17.00 5.01
N ASN A 297 1.64 16.49 5.10
CA ASN A 297 1.09 15.53 4.13
C ASN A 297 0.91 16.17 2.75
N CYS A 298 0.41 17.41 2.67
CA CYS A 298 0.33 18.15 1.41
C CYS A 298 1.72 18.30 0.77
N ILE A 299 2.70 18.74 1.55
CA ILE A 299 4.09 18.91 1.12
C ILE A 299 4.67 17.58 0.58
N ALA A 300 4.44 16.47 1.28
CA ALA A 300 4.88 15.14 0.84
C ALA A 300 4.21 14.69 -0.47
N MET A 301 2.93 15.02 -0.68
CA MET A 301 2.22 14.75 -1.95
C MET A 301 2.80 15.58 -3.10
N VAL A 302 3.13 16.85 -2.85
CA VAL A 302 3.78 17.72 -3.84
C VAL A 302 5.14 17.14 -4.26
N GLN A 303 6.00 16.74 -3.32
CA GLN A 303 7.27 16.07 -3.64
C GLN A 303 7.10 14.78 -4.41
N SER A 304 6.04 14.04 -4.12
CA SER A 304 5.73 12.79 -4.82
C SER A 304 5.08 13.04 -6.19
N LYS A 305 5.11 14.29 -6.68
CA LYS A 305 4.60 14.72 -8.00
C LYS A 305 3.11 14.50 -8.20
N VAL A 306 2.34 14.44 -7.10
CA VAL A 306 0.89 14.25 -7.15
C VAL A 306 0.21 15.40 -7.90
N LEU A 307 0.66 16.65 -7.74
CA LEU A 307 0.12 17.80 -8.48
C LEU A 307 0.15 17.62 -10.00
N LYS A 308 1.27 17.14 -10.54
CA LYS A 308 1.40 16.86 -11.97
C LYS A 308 0.40 15.80 -12.42
N GLN A 309 0.21 14.76 -11.61
CA GLN A 309 -0.74 13.70 -11.90
C GLN A 309 -2.19 14.19 -11.82
N LEU A 310 -2.54 15.03 -10.85
CA LEU A 310 -3.85 15.66 -10.77
C LEU A 310 -4.16 16.51 -12.00
N SER A 311 -3.20 17.30 -12.51
CA SER A 311 -3.38 18.05 -13.76
C SER A 311 -3.62 17.14 -14.98
N ILE A 312 -2.99 15.97 -15.02
CA ILE A 312 -3.24 14.97 -16.08
C ILE A 312 -4.64 14.36 -15.94
N LEU A 313 -5.07 14.08 -14.71
CA LEU A 313 -6.41 13.55 -14.43
C LEU A 313 -7.51 14.57 -14.77
N GLU A 314 -7.31 15.85 -14.47
CA GLU A 314 -8.25 16.93 -14.78
C GLU A 314 -8.50 17.11 -16.28
N GLN A 315 -7.51 16.78 -17.13
CA GLN A 315 -7.68 16.80 -18.59
C GLN A 315 -8.51 15.62 -19.11
N ARG A 316 -8.71 14.57 -18.30
CA ARG A 316 -9.52 13.40 -18.65
C ARG A 316 -10.95 13.61 -18.20
N LYS A 317 -11.90 13.03 -18.94
CA LYS A 317 -13.30 12.97 -18.53
C LYS A 317 -13.52 11.69 -17.72
N PHE A 318 -14.06 11.85 -16.53
CA PHE A 318 -14.51 10.77 -15.67
C PHE A 318 -16.01 10.87 -15.47
N ASP A 319 -16.71 9.74 -15.54
CA ASP A 319 -18.14 9.65 -15.18
C ASP A 319 -18.33 9.51 -13.66
N ASP A 320 -17.27 9.13 -12.93
CA ASP A 320 -17.25 8.97 -11.48
C ASP A 320 -17.08 10.34 -10.78
N GLU A 321 -18.16 10.81 -10.15
CA GLU A 321 -18.21 12.12 -9.47
C GLU A 321 -17.20 12.21 -8.31
N ASP A 322 -16.96 11.10 -7.58
CA ASP A 322 -16.00 11.08 -6.46
C ASP A 322 -14.59 11.43 -6.94
N ILE A 323 -14.19 10.93 -8.12
CA ILE A 323 -12.88 11.22 -8.72
C ILE A 323 -12.76 12.70 -9.04
N VAL A 324 -13.80 13.28 -9.65
CA VAL A 324 -13.79 14.69 -10.06
C VAL A 324 -13.70 15.60 -8.83
N GLU A 325 -14.50 15.33 -7.81
CA GLU A 325 -14.48 16.08 -6.55
C GLU A 325 -13.13 15.96 -5.81
N ASP A 326 -12.58 14.75 -5.70
CA ASP A 326 -11.30 14.54 -5.01
C ASP A 326 -10.14 15.18 -5.77
N VAL A 327 -10.14 15.16 -7.12
CA VAL A 327 -9.12 15.85 -7.92
C VAL A 327 -9.18 17.37 -7.68
N GLN A 328 -10.37 17.97 -7.70
CA GLN A 328 -10.55 19.40 -7.44
C GLN A 328 -10.09 19.77 -6.03
N PHE A 329 -10.56 19.04 -5.02
CA PHE A 329 -10.18 19.24 -3.62
C PHE A 329 -8.66 19.17 -3.42
N LEU A 330 -8.03 18.13 -3.96
CA LEU A 330 -6.58 17.95 -3.82
C LEU A 330 -5.80 19.03 -4.57
N ASN A 331 -6.23 19.42 -5.78
CA ASN A 331 -5.59 20.50 -6.52
C ASN A 331 -5.60 21.81 -5.72
N GLU A 332 -6.75 22.20 -5.17
CA GLU A 332 -6.88 23.42 -4.38
C GLU A 332 -5.98 23.39 -3.13
N LYS A 333 -6.02 22.30 -2.35
CA LYS A 333 -5.26 22.18 -1.10
C LYS A 333 -3.75 22.10 -1.34
N LEU A 334 -3.33 21.35 -2.35
CA LEU A 334 -1.91 21.21 -2.66
C LEU A 334 -1.34 22.50 -3.25
N GLN A 335 -2.06 23.20 -4.15
CA GLN A 335 -1.62 24.49 -4.68
C GLN A 335 -1.50 25.56 -3.58
N ALA A 336 -2.46 25.63 -2.66
CA ALA A 336 -2.37 26.54 -1.51
C ALA A 336 -1.14 26.22 -0.65
N SER A 337 -0.84 24.94 -0.41
CA SER A 337 0.34 24.54 0.35
C SER A 337 1.66 24.86 -0.35
N VAL A 338 1.71 24.88 -1.69
CA VAL A 338 2.90 25.27 -2.46
C VAL A 338 3.15 26.77 -2.35
N GLN A 339 2.11 27.60 -2.41
CA GLN A 339 2.25 29.06 -2.26
C GLN A 339 2.81 29.45 -0.89
N ASP A 340 2.51 28.65 0.13
CA ASP A 340 3.01 28.83 1.50
C ASP A 340 4.41 28.23 1.75
N LEU A 341 5.02 27.58 0.76
CA LEU A 341 6.34 26.95 0.89
C LEU A 341 7.43 27.93 0.44
N SER A 342 8.40 28.21 1.31
CA SER A 342 9.58 28.96 0.87
C SER A 342 10.43 28.12 -0.08
N SER A 343 11.15 28.74 -1.01
CA SER A 343 12.06 28.02 -1.92
C SER A 343 13.11 27.18 -1.18
N PHE A 344 13.48 27.56 0.06
CA PHE A 344 14.38 26.75 0.88
C PHE A 344 13.70 25.52 1.50
N ASP A 345 12.43 25.64 1.88
CA ASP A 345 11.68 24.51 2.38
C ASP A 345 11.41 23.49 1.27
N GLU A 346 11.18 23.95 0.03
CA GLU A 346 11.12 23.10 -1.17
C GLU A 346 12.42 22.29 -1.32
N TYR A 347 13.58 22.97 -1.39
CA TYR A 347 14.90 22.31 -1.47
C TYR A 347 15.12 21.31 -0.34
N LYS A 348 14.87 21.74 0.90
CA LYS A 348 15.07 20.90 2.09
C LYS A 348 14.26 19.61 2.01
N THR A 349 13.08 19.68 1.42
CA THR A 349 12.18 18.54 1.38
C THR A 349 12.45 17.63 0.17
N GLU A 350 12.87 18.18 -0.98
CA GLU A 350 13.44 17.37 -2.08
C GLU A 350 14.61 16.51 -1.57
N VAL A 351 15.58 17.12 -0.87
CA VAL A 351 16.75 16.41 -0.31
C VAL A 351 16.36 15.35 0.71
N LYS A 352 15.41 15.64 1.60
CA LYS A 352 14.98 14.67 2.63
C LYS A 352 14.17 13.51 2.07
N SER A 353 13.39 13.74 1.02
CA SER A 353 12.60 12.69 0.35
C SER A 353 13.44 11.79 -0.55
N GLY A 354 14.63 12.25 -0.97
CA GLY A 354 15.49 11.55 -1.92
C GLY A 354 14.99 11.58 -3.37
N ARG A 355 13.93 12.34 -3.66
CA ARG A 355 13.35 12.51 -5.00
C ARG A 355 13.80 13.84 -5.62
N LEU A 356 15.10 13.99 -5.84
CA LEU A 356 15.67 15.21 -6.43
C LEU A 356 15.29 15.34 -7.91
N GLU A 357 14.96 16.56 -8.33
CA GLU A 357 14.80 16.89 -9.74
C GLU A 357 15.38 18.25 -10.11
N TRP A 358 15.52 18.50 -11.41
CA TRP A 358 15.97 19.80 -11.88
C TRP A 358 14.87 20.85 -11.74
N SER A 359 14.81 21.50 -10.58
CA SER A 359 13.88 22.59 -10.27
C SER A 359 14.62 23.94 -10.09
N PRO A 360 13.90 25.08 -10.00
CA PRO A 360 14.52 26.38 -9.76
C PRO A 360 15.36 26.44 -8.49
N VAL A 361 15.04 25.65 -7.46
CA VAL A 361 15.81 25.62 -6.20
C VAL A 361 17.17 24.95 -6.39
N HIS A 362 17.31 24.04 -7.35
CA HIS A 362 18.61 23.48 -7.72
C HIS A 362 19.35 24.37 -8.72
N ARG A 363 18.67 25.00 -9.67
CA ARG A 363 19.33 25.74 -10.77
C ARG A 363 19.62 27.21 -10.49
N SER A 364 18.88 27.86 -9.60
CA SER A 364 18.95 29.31 -9.40
C SER A 364 20.21 29.72 -8.64
N ALA A 365 21.08 30.51 -9.27
CA ALA A 365 22.23 31.11 -8.61
C ALA A 365 21.83 32.06 -7.46
N GLN A 366 20.65 32.68 -7.54
CA GLN A 366 20.14 33.53 -6.46
C GLN A 366 19.77 32.68 -5.24
N PHE A 367 19.10 31.55 -5.45
CA PHE A 367 18.78 30.61 -4.38
C PHE A 367 20.03 30.19 -3.61
N TRP A 368 21.07 29.73 -4.32
CA TRP A 368 22.31 29.26 -3.70
C TRP A 368 23.07 30.38 -2.99
N ARG A 369 23.06 31.61 -3.53
CA ARG A 369 23.68 32.76 -2.86
C ARG A 369 23.02 33.07 -1.52
N GLU A 370 21.70 32.95 -1.42
CA GLU A 370 20.94 33.28 -0.21
C GLU A 370 20.91 32.13 0.79
N ASN A 371 20.88 30.87 0.33
CA ASN A 371 20.56 29.72 1.17
C ASN A 371 21.69 28.72 1.40
N ALA A 372 22.82 28.78 0.67
CA ALA A 372 23.90 27.79 0.82
C ALA A 372 24.41 27.68 2.26
N ALA A 373 24.51 28.80 2.99
CA ALA A 373 24.96 28.82 4.37
C ALA A 373 24.03 28.06 5.34
N ARG A 374 22.74 27.96 5.00
CA ARG A 374 21.72 27.28 5.81
C ARG A 374 21.88 25.75 5.80
N LEU A 375 22.60 25.18 4.82
CA LEU A 375 22.93 23.75 4.82
C LEU A 375 23.86 23.35 5.99
N ASN A 376 24.46 24.33 6.67
CA ASN A 376 25.28 24.14 7.87
C ASN A 376 24.46 24.00 9.16
N GLU A 377 23.17 24.32 9.11
CA GLU A 377 22.28 24.23 10.26
C GLU A 377 22.14 22.79 10.76
N LYS A 378 21.75 22.63 12.04
CA LYS A 378 21.49 21.32 12.67
C LYS A 378 22.62 20.30 12.49
N ASN A 379 23.87 20.74 12.66
CA ASN A 379 25.05 19.89 12.50
C ASN A 379 25.12 19.24 11.10
N TYR A 380 24.92 20.07 10.06
CA TYR A 380 25.01 19.68 8.66
C TYR A 380 24.02 18.59 8.26
N GLU A 381 22.83 18.56 8.88
CA GLU A 381 21.81 17.51 8.65
C GLU A 381 21.48 17.38 7.16
N LEU A 382 21.20 18.50 6.48
CA LEU A 382 20.85 18.49 5.06
C LEU A 382 22.02 18.07 4.16
N LEU A 383 23.23 18.51 4.51
CA LEU A 383 24.43 18.15 3.77
C LEU A 383 24.72 16.64 3.90
N LYS A 384 24.53 16.07 5.09
CA LYS A 384 24.63 14.63 5.35
C LYS A 384 23.58 13.85 4.56
N SER A 385 22.34 14.34 4.50
CA SER A 385 21.30 13.73 3.66
C SER A 385 21.68 13.73 2.18
N LEU A 386 22.20 14.84 1.66
CA LEU A 386 22.64 14.94 0.27
C LEU A 386 23.80 13.97 -0.04
N ILE A 387 24.78 13.88 0.87
CA ILE A 387 25.90 12.93 0.75
C ILE A 387 25.41 11.48 0.81
N HIS A 388 24.44 11.17 1.68
CA HIS A 388 23.85 9.85 1.76
C HIS A 388 23.12 9.44 0.47
N LEU A 389 22.50 10.39 -0.24
CA LEU A 389 21.90 10.13 -1.55
C LEU A 389 22.94 9.73 -2.60
N LEU A 390 24.15 10.31 -2.56
CA LEU A 390 25.24 9.90 -3.46
C LEU A 390 25.74 8.48 -3.20
N GLU A 391 25.65 8.02 -1.96
CA GLU A 391 26.07 6.67 -1.56
C GLU A 391 25.00 5.62 -1.88
N THR A 392 23.72 5.96 -1.68
CA THR A 392 22.62 4.97 -1.69
C THR A 392 21.77 5.00 -2.95
N SER A 393 21.65 6.14 -3.62
CA SER A 393 20.79 6.26 -4.81
C SER A 393 21.40 5.55 -6.00
N ARG A 394 20.53 4.94 -6.81
CA ARG A 394 20.89 4.33 -8.10
C ARG A 394 20.27 5.07 -9.28
N ASP A 395 19.49 6.12 -9.03
CA ASP A 395 18.86 6.92 -10.07
C ASP A 395 19.88 7.93 -10.62
N PRO A 396 20.25 7.85 -11.92
CA PRO A 396 21.18 8.79 -12.53
C PRO A 396 20.76 10.25 -12.40
N LEU A 397 19.45 10.56 -12.40
CA LEU A 397 18.98 11.93 -12.23
C LEU A 397 19.29 12.45 -10.82
N VAL A 398 18.96 11.66 -9.79
CA VAL A 398 19.20 12.03 -8.39
C VAL A 398 20.70 12.20 -8.14
N LEU A 399 21.54 11.29 -8.66
CA LEU A 399 22.99 11.39 -8.54
C LEU A 399 23.56 12.62 -9.25
N SER A 400 23.00 12.99 -10.41
CA SER A 400 23.41 14.20 -11.16
C SER A 400 23.08 15.47 -10.39
N VAL A 401 21.83 15.60 -9.91
CA VAL A 401 21.39 16.78 -9.13
C VAL A 401 22.16 16.87 -7.82
N ALA A 402 22.30 15.76 -7.08
CA ALA A 402 23.05 15.76 -5.83
C ALA A 402 24.52 16.14 -6.01
N SER A 403 25.16 15.67 -7.09
CA SER A 403 26.55 16.04 -7.42
C SER A 403 26.66 17.53 -7.71
N TYR A 404 25.75 18.07 -8.52
CA TYR A 404 25.69 19.49 -8.85
C TYR A 404 25.52 20.36 -7.59
N ASP A 405 24.58 19.99 -6.71
CA ASP A 405 24.27 20.70 -5.47
C ASP A 405 25.47 20.79 -4.52
N ILE A 406 26.26 19.71 -4.40
CA ILE A 406 27.53 19.75 -3.64
C ILE A 406 28.48 20.77 -4.24
N GLY A 407 28.57 20.82 -5.57
CA GLY A 407 29.38 21.80 -6.28
C GLY A 407 28.95 23.25 -5.98
N GLU A 408 27.65 23.54 -6.05
CA GLU A 408 27.12 24.87 -5.75
C GLU A 408 27.26 25.25 -4.27
N TYR A 409 27.02 24.32 -3.35
CA TYR A 409 27.28 24.55 -1.92
C TYR A 409 28.74 24.98 -1.69
N VAL A 410 29.71 24.27 -2.29
CA VAL A 410 31.14 24.58 -2.18
C VAL A 410 31.50 25.93 -2.82
N ARG A 411 30.86 26.28 -3.94
CA ARG A 411 31.04 27.57 -4.61
C ARG A 411 30.66 28.73 -3.68
N HIS A 412 29.56 28.59 -2.96
CA HIS A 412 29.00 29.66 -2.12
C HIS A 412 29.47 29.61 -0.66
N CYS A 413 29.98 28.46 -0.19
CA CYS A 413 30.54 28.27 1.14
C CYS A 413 32.02 27.86 1.06
N PRO A 414 32.98 28.82 1.09
CA PRO A 414 34.41 28.51 0.96
C PRO A 414 34.95 27.54 2.02
N ARG A 415 34.43 27.60 3.27
CA ARG A 415 34.77 26.65 4.35
C ARG A 415 34.07 25.29 4.20
N GLY A 416 33.05 25.21 3.34
CA GLY A 416 32.29 24.00 3.04
C GLY A 416 33.13 22.91 2.38
N LYS A 417 34.24 23.26 1.70
CA LYS A 417 35.21 22.30 1.16
C LYS A 417 35.71 21.31 2.21
N HIS A 418 36.13 21.82 3.37
CA HIS A 418 36.64 20.98 4.45
C HIS A 418 35.53 20.13 5.07
N VAL A 419 34.30 20.67 5.15
CA VAL A 419 33.14 19.95 5.68
C VAL A 419 32.76 18.78 4.77
N ILE A 420 32.68 18.98 3.45
CA ILE A 420 32.42 17.91 2.47
C ILE A 420 33.48 16.81 2.55
N GLU A 421 34.74 17.18 2.76
CA GLU A 421 35.84 16.22 2.91
C GLU A 421 35.73 15.43 4.22
N GLN A 422 35.42 16.09 5.35
CA GLN A 422 35.19 15.42 6.64
C GLN A 422 33.99 14.48 6.63
N LEU A 423 32.94 14.83 5.89
CA LEU A 423 31.74 14.01 5.75
C LEU A 423 31.87 12.90 4.68
N GLY A 424 33.05 12.76 4.05
CA GLY A 424 33.31 11.72 3.04
C GLY A 424 32.73 12.00 1.64
N GLY A 425 31.99 13.10 1.45
CA GLY A 425 31.33 13.43 0.19
C GLY A 425 32.29 13.60 -0.98
N LYS A 426 33.52 14.09 -0.74
CA LYS A 426 34.55 14.23 -1.79
C LYS A 426 34.90 12.88 -2.44
N GLN A 427 35.03 11.83 -1.64
CA GLN A 427 35.36 10.49 -2.15
C GLN A 427 34.21 9.93 -2.99
N LEU A 428 32.96 10.12 -2.53
CA LEU A 428 31.76 9.66 -3.24
C LEU A 428 31.59 10.36 -4.60
N VAL A 429 31.72 11.69 -4.66
CA VAL A 429 31.65 12.42 -5.96
C VAL A 429 32.79 11.99 -6.89
N MET A 430 33.99 11.74 -6.37
CA MET A 430 35.10 11.22 -7.18
C MET A 430 34.83 9.81 -7.75
N GLN A 431 34.14 8.94 -7.01
CA GLN A 431 33.74 7.63 -7.51
C GLN A 431 32.76 7.76 -8.69
N LEU A 432 31.84 8.73 -8.63
CA LEU A 432 30.85 8.99 -9.68
C LEU A 432 31.45 9.50 -11.01
N LEU A 433 32.72 9.91 -11.06
CA LEU A 433 33.43 10.22 -12.30
C LEU A 433 33.54 9.01 -13.24
N SER A 434 33.46 7.80 -12.68
CA SER A 434 33.49 6.53 -13.42
C SER A 434 32.10 5.92 -13.67
N HIS A 435 31.02 6.65 -13.35
CA HIS A 435 29.66 6.17 -13.51
C HIS A 435 29.29 5.90 -14.98
N GLU A 436 28.42 4.94 -15.24
CA GLU A 436 28.03 4.56 -16.61
C GLU A 436 27.33 5.71 -17.34
N ASP A 437 26.41 6.38 -16.65
CA ASP A 437 25.66 7.53 -17.18
C ASP A 437 26.56 8.76 -17.44
N PRO A 438 26.57 9.32 -18.67
CA PRO A 438 27.37 10.50 -19.01
C PRO A 438 27.01 11.77 -18.24
N ASN A 439 25.72 11.98 -17.90
CA ASN A 439 25.29 13.19 -17.19
C ASN A 439 25.77 13.16 -15.73
N VAL A 440 25.71 11.99 -15.09
CA VAL A 440 26.25 11.82 -13.72
C VAL A 440 27.74 12.15 -13.70
N ARG A 441 28.51 11.62 -14.67
CA ARG A 441 29.95 11.91 -14.78
C ARG A 441 30.24 13.38 -15.01
N TYR A 442 29.45 14.03 -15.86
CA TYR A 442 29.58 15.45 -16.17
C TYR A 442 29.38 16.30 -14.91
N GLU A 443 28.28 16.10 -14.18
CA GLU A 443 28.00 16.87 -12.96
C GLU A 443 28.98 16.56 -11.83
N ALA A 444 29.37 15.29 -11.68
CA ALA A 444 30.41 14.89 -10.73
C ALA A 444 31.75 15.57 -11.05
N LEU A 445 32.13 15.68 -12.33
CA LEU A 445 33.35 16.37 -12.75
C LEU A 445 33.30 17.85 -12.40
N LEU A 446 32.20 18.54 -12.71
CA LEU A 446 32.03 19.95 -12.37
C LEU A 446 32.09 20.17 -10.85
N ALA A 447 31.46 19.30 -10.07
CA ALA A 447 31.51 19.35 -8.61
C ALA A 447 32.94 19.16 -8.06
N VAL A 448 33.69 18.19 -8.60
CA VAL A 448 35.11 17.96 -8.25
C VAL A 448 35.97 19.16 -8.61
N GLN A 449 35.77 19.78 -9.78
CA GLN A 449 36.50 20.99 -10.16
C GLN A 449 36.28 22.14 -9.16
N LYS A 450 35.03 22.37 -8.74
CA LYS A 450 34.67 23.37 -7.72
C LYS A 450 35.29 23.05 -6.35
N LEU A 451 35.35 21.77 -5.98
CA LEU A 451 36.01 21.28 -4.77
C LEU A 451 37.53 21.52 -4.80
N MET A 452 38.20 21.17 -5.90
CA MET A 452 39.67 21.15 -5.98
C MET A 452 40.31 22.51 -6.30
N VAL A 453 39.63 23.41 -7.02
CA VAL A 453 40.24 24.63 -7.56
C VAL A 453 39.63 25.88 -6.91
N HIS A 454 40.47 26.86 -6.56
CA HIS A 454 40.02 28.14 -5.98
C HIS A 454 39.46 29.13 -7.03
N ASN A 455 39.71 28.90 -8.33
CA ASN A 455 39.40 29.82 -9.43
C ASN A 455 38.76 29.12 -10.66
N TRP A 456 37.69 28.36 -10.42
CA TRP A 456 37.09 27.42 -11.38
C TRP A 456 36.27 28.07 -12.52
N GLU A 457 35.87 29.35 -12.40
CA GLU A 457 35.07 30.07 -13.41
C GLU A 457 35.74 30.19 -14.79
N TYR A 458 37.05 30.01 -14.85
CA TYR A 458 37.83 30.02 -16.09
C TYR A 458 37.79 28.69 -16.87
N LEU A 459 37.53 27.55 -16.19
CA LEU A 459 37.49 26.23 -16.84
C LEU A 459 36.14 25.94 -17.51
N GLY A 460 35.02 26.31 -16.88
CA GLY A 460 33.68 26.06 -17.45
C GLY A 460 33.45 26.75 -18.81
N LYS A 461 34.00 27.96 -18.98
CA LYS A 461 33.90 28.75 -20.24
C LYS A 461 34.67 28.14 -21.42
N GLN A 462 35.66 27.27 -21.17
CA GLN A 462 36.36 26.58 -22.25
C GLN A 462 35.53 25.41 -22.80
N LEU A 463 34.74 24.76 -21.95
CA LEU A 463 33.95 23.57 -22.31
C LEU A 463 32.62 23.91 -23.01
N GLU A 464 31.94 25.00 -22.63
CA GLU A 464 30.77 25.51 -23.38
C GLU A 464 31.13 25.83 -24.85
N LYS A 465 32.38 26.27 -25.08
CA LYS A 465 32.93 26.51 -26.43
C LYS A 465 33.25 25.23 -27.19
N GLU A 466 33.65 24.15 -26.51
CA GLU A 466 33.92 22.86 -27.15
C GLU A 466 32.63 22.12 -27.54
N GLN A 467 31.53 22.28 -26.79
CA GLN A 467 30.23 21.67 -27.14
C GLN A 467 29.44 22.43 -28.22
N THR A 468 29.62 23.76 -28.34
CA THR A 468 28.93 24.56 -29.37
C THR A 468 29.64 24.59 -30.73
N GLY A 469 30.82 23.97 -30.84
CA GLY A 469 31.73 24.09 -31.98
C GLY A 469 31.91 22.83 -32.82
N THR A 470 30.85 22.19 -33.34
CA THR A 470 30.99 21.21 -34.44
C THR A 470 29.93 21.40 -35.53
N GLY A 471 30.28 22.18 -36.55
CA GLY A 471 29.65 22.21 -37.87
C GLY A 471 30.72 22.46 -38.95
N PRO A 472 30.75 21.72 -40.07
CA PRO A 472 31.92 21.65 -40.93
C PRO A 472 31.97 22.84 -41.89
N ASN A 473 33.02 23.67 -41.81
CA ASN A 473 33.35 24.58 -42.90
C ASN A 473 34.51 24.01 -43.72
N GLN A 474 34.15 23.19 -44.70
CA GLN A 474 34.91 23.07 -45.95
C GLN A 474 34.87 24.43 -46.66
N ASN A 475 36.04 25.04 -46.89
CA ASN A 475 36.43 25.72 -48.13
C ASN A 475 37.67 26.60 -47.88
N LYS A 476 38.83 26.12 -48.31
CA LYS A 476 39.95 26.98 -48.71
C LYS A 476 40.24 26.69 -50.18
N PRO A 477 40.08 27.67 -51.09
CA PRO A 477 40.61 27.53 -52.43
C PRO A 477 42.13 27.78 -52.38
N LEU A 478 42.88 26.83 -52.92
CA LEU A 478 44.26 27.02 -53.36
C LEU A 478 44.27 28.04 -54.49
N THR A 479 44.93 29.18 -54.28
CA THR A 479 45.52 29.96 -55.39
C THR A 479 46.90 30.43 -54.96
N GLY A 480 47.90 30.01 -55.73
CA GLY A 480 49.28 30.47 -55.59
C GLY A 480 49.54 31.76 -56.37
N LYS A 481 50.68 32.37 -56.04
CA LYS A 481 51.59 33.28 -56.78
C LYS A 481 52.47 33.95 -55.70
N ALA A 482 53.78 34.06 -55.79
CA ALA A 482 54.78 33.74 -56.82
C ALA A 482 56.07 33.28 -56.12
#